data_AF-A0A5M8SSK0-F1
#
_entry.id   AF-A0A5M8SSK0-F1
#
_cell.length_a   1.000
_cell.length_b   1.000
_cell.length_c   1.000
_cell.angle_alpha   90.00
_cell.angle_beta   90.00
_cell.angle_gamma   90.00
#
_symmetry.space_group_name_H-M   'P 1'
#
loop_
_entity.id
_entity.type
_entity.pdbx_description
1 polymer ?
#
loop_
_entity_poly.entity_id
_entity_poly.type
_entity_poly.pdbx_seq_one_letter_code
_entity_poly.pdbx_strand_id
1 'polypeptide(L)'
;MAGWGSCYPMSRTAGDMGHPRSWESGDGWGRFVLSRPRRKNARLERGTLGRARRRGLGEGSWYPMSRDKGQVPRAKGRASCGNAEGWGGERWGGVGRLGRVCAMRSIALVFLTAALCWKGAAQSFDCKGARSAREQAVCADAKLAAADGAVAAAYRGLRAQLSAEAATLVQADQREWLHWLDLVCPAHGKGIADDIHRCLGGEYSARERDLKQVMRAGDAVIFTRAHFLYKAGSPREESNGDNDPGFGYGVLHWPQMDVTVGQLDAAHAAWNRAVKKEAAELAVGLHPASKVATFDTAVEAAGTIDAFFAVDAINDRFIDVGFSDMGYGWGAAHPLTAHVSFLWWLDRGRELKVSDVFKAGSGWEDKLTELAIRSLRAQPDLQDMLEEHIEKAVKESVTDAATWTVTRDSLTITFGQYAVAAYAAGMPEAKIAWDAVRPYLAPEMKPETLPVLVAKPEP
;
A
#
# COMPACT_ATOMS: atom_id res chain seq x y z
N MET A 1 1.47 -68.19 5.72
CA MET A 1 0.87 -69.51 5.43
C MET A 1 0.34 -69.49 4.00
N ALA A 2 0.80 -70.44 3.17
CA ALA A 2 0.35 -70.90 1.83
C ALA A 2 -0.21 -69.85 0.83
N GLY A 3 0.41 -69.60 -0.34
CA GLY A 3 0.48 -70.48 -1.53
C GLY A 3 -0.69 -70.11 -2.47
N TRP A 4 -0.59 -69.87 -3.78
CA TRP A 4 -0.19 -70.71 -4.94
C TRP A 4 0.22 -69.74 -6.09
N GLY A 5 1.35 -69.87 -6.83
CA GLY A 5 1.67 -70.83 -7.93
C GLY A 5 1.14 -70.29 -9.27
N SER A 6 1.86 -70.08 -10.39
CA SER A 6 2.97 -70.79 -11.08
C SER A 6 3.50 -69.87 -12.23
N CYS A 7 4.81 -69.61 -12.42
CA CYS A 7 5.80 -70.25 -13.35
C CYS A 7 5.44 -70.17 -14.86
N TYR A 8 6.28 -69.89 -15.88
CA TYR A 8 7.71 -69.55 -16.19
C TYR A 8 7.80 -69.59 -17.77
N PRO A 9 8.94 -69.60 -18.51
CA PRO A 9 10.22 -68.84 -18.47
C PRO A 9 10.72 -68.32 -19.88
N MET A 10 11.77 -67.46 -19.84
CA MET A 10 13.02 -67.38 -20.67
C MET A 10 12.98 -67.41 -22.23
N SER A 11 13.88 -66.79 -23.03
CA SER A 11 15.27 -66.32 -22.87
C SER A 11 15.79 -65.52 -24.10
N ARG A 12 16.60 -64.48 -23.81
CA ARG A 12 17.91 -64.00 -24.35
C ARG A 12 18.32 -63.94 -25.85
N THR A 13 19.18 -62.92 -26.06
CA THR A 13 20.35 -62.71 -26.96
C THR A 13 20.12 -61.75 -28.13
N ALA A 14 21.07 -60.99 -28.70
CA ALA A 14 22.27 -60.22 -28.29
C ALA A 14 22.86 -59.60 -29.60
N GLY A 15 23.45 -58.39 -29.54
CA GLY A 15 24.38 -57.81 -30.55
C GLY A 15 23.75 -57.01 -31.70
N ASP A 16 24.40 -56.04 -32.36
CA ASP A 16 25.68 -55.35 -32.19
C ASP A 16 25.76 -54.15 -33.18
N MET A 17 26.61 -53.16 -32.90
CA MET A 17 27.30 -52.17 -33.78
C MET A 17 26.57 -51.21 -34.77
N GLY A 18 26.97 -49.91 -34.72
CA GLY A 18 27.08 -49.05 -35.92
C GLY A 18 26.86 -47.52 -35.76
N HIS A 19 27.92 -46.74 -35.55
CA HIS A 19 28.06 -45.30 -35.88
C HIS A 19 28.67 -45.15 -37.31
N PRO A 20 28.94 -43.97 -37.96
CA PRO A 20 28.69 -42.53 -37.67
C PRO A 20 28.34 -41.64 -38.94
N ARG A 21 28.42 -40.29 -38.78
CA ARG A 21 28.60 -39.15 -39.75
C ARG A 21 27.35 -38.26 -39.97
N SER A 22 27.30 -36.99 -39.53
CA SER A 22 28.05 -35.73 -39.86
C SER A 22 27.49 -34.97 -41.08
N TRP A 23 27.82 -33.66 -41.21
CA TRP A 23 27.43 -32.58 -42.17
C TRP A 23 26.46 -31.54 -41.54
N GLU A 24 26.95 -30.42 -40.97
CA GLU A 24 27.39 -29.12 -41.59
C GLU A 24 26.29 -28.40 -42.39
N SER A 25 25.73 -27.28 -41.92
CA SER A 25 26.07 -25.86 -42.23
C SER A 25 24.70 -25.13 -42.39
N GLY A 26 24.44 -23.84 -42.18
CA GLY A 26 25.17 -22.64 -41.82
C GLY A 26 24.15 -21.48 -41.71
N ASP A 27 24.57 -20.40 -41.07
CA ASP A 27 24.22 -18.96 -41.19
C ASP A 27 22.86 -18.49 -41.78
N GLY A 28 22.27 -17.47 -41.13
CA GLY A 28 21.33 -16.58 -41.83
C GLY A 28 20.49 -15.64 -40.97
N TRP A 29 20.98 -14.41 -40.79
CA TRP A 29 20.25 -13.24 -40.29
C TRP A 29 18.98 -12.90 -41.12
N GLY A 30 17.93 -12.39 -40.48
CA GLY A 30 16.76 -11.86 -41.20
C GLY A 30 15.77 -11.05 -40.36
N ARG A 31 15.70 -9.75 -40.63
CA ARG A 31 14.85 -8.71 -40.01
C ARG A 31 13.35 -9.04 -40.04
N PHE A 32 12.64 -8.78 -38.95
CA PHE A 32 11.18 -8.64 -38.95
C PHE A 32 10.77 -7.19 -39.28
N VAL A 33 10.02 -7.06 -40.36
CA VAL A 33 9.43 -5.80 -40.86
C VAL A 33 8.05 -5.61 -40.22
N LEU A 34 7.81 -4.40 -39.72
CA LEU A 34 6.53 -3.91 -39.19
C LEU A 34 5.47 -3.80 -40.29
N SER A 35 4.30 -4.41 -40.08
CA SER A 35 3.09 -4.16 -40.88
C SER A 35 1.99 -3.54 -40.02
N ARG A 36 1.65 -2.27 -40.32
CA ARG A 36 0.49 -1.51 -39.80
C ARG A 36 -0.84 -2.10 -40.29
N PRO A 37 -1.93 -2.06 -39.51
CA PRO A 37 -3.27 -2.33 -40.03
C PRO A 37 -3.93 -1.08 -40.64
N ARG A 38 -4.56 -1.27 -41.82
CA ARG A 38 -5.41 -0.31 -42.53
C ARG A 38 -6.81 -0.23 -41.90
N ARG A 39 -7.33 0.99 -41.72
CA ARG A 39 -8.75 1.31 -41.51
C ARG A 39 -9.55 1.23 -42.83
N LYS A 40 -10.87 1.02 -42.67
CA LYS A 40 -12.06 1.33 -43.53
C LYS A 40 -12.96 0.08 -43.61
N ASN A 41 -14.29 0.09 -43.51
CA ASN A 41 -15.30 1.15 -43.44
C ASN A 41 -16.58 0.58 -42.82
N ALA A 42 -17.37 1.46 -42.20
CA ALA A 42 -18.73 1.21 -41.78
C ALA A 42 -19.69 1.02 -42.97
N ARG A 43 -20.69 0.16 -42.81
CA ARG A 43 -21.93 0.18 -43.59
C ARG A 43 -23.11 -0.04 -42.65
N LEU A 44 -24.00 0.95 -42.65
CA LEU A 44 -25.32 0.94 -42.01
C LEU A 44 -26.23 -0.09 -42.67
N GLU A 45 -26.99 -0.85 -41.86
CA GLU A 45 -28.32 -1.33 -42.25
C GLU A 45 -29.31 -1.11 -41.10
N ARG A 46 -30.49 -0.60 -41.48
CA ARG A 46 -31.67 -0.38 -40.64
C ARG A 46 -32.51 -1.66 -40.63
N GLY A 47 -33.04 -2.05 -39.48
CA GLY A 47 -33.98 -3.17 -39.36
C GLY A 47 -34.83 -3.13 -38.08
N THR A 48 -35.97 -2.44 -38.19
CA THR A 48 -37.30 -2.70 -37.58
C THR A 48 -37.47 -3.39 -36.21
N LEU A 49 -38.27 -2.69 -35.38
CA LEU A 49 -39.11 -3.12 -34.26
C LEU A 49 -39.58 -4.58 -34.24
N GLY A 50 -39.40 -5.23 -33.09
CA GLY A 50 -40.07 -6.47 -32.70
C GLY A 50 -40.36 -6.51 -31.20
N ARG A 51 -41.63 -6.34 -30.85
CA ARG A 51 -42.18 -6.42 -29.49
C ARG A 51 -42.39 -7.91 -29.15
N ALA A 52 -41.81 -8.42 -28.06
CA ALA A 52 -42.16 -9.74 -27.53
C ALA A 52 -42.05 -9.81 -26.00
N ARG A 53 -42.89 -10.67 -25.44
CA ARG A 53 -43.48 -10.63 -24.11
C ARG A 53 -42.60 -11.26 -23.02
N ARG A 54 -42.88 -10.80 -21.79
CA ARG A 54 -42.66 -11.50 -20.52
C ARG A 54 -43.16 -12.95 -20.56
N ARG A 55 -42.36 -13.87 -20.04
CA ARG A 55 -42.79 -14.95 -19.13
C ARG A 55 -41.69 -15.14 -18.09
N GLY A 56 -42.06 -15.04 -16.81
CA GLY A 56 -41.21 -15.37 -15.68
C GLY A 56 -41.25 -16.85 -15.34
N LEU A 57 -40.48 -17.21 -14.31
CA LEU A 57 -40.48 -18.34 -13.37
C LEU A 57 -39.05 -18.32 -12.75
N GLY A 58 -38.76 -18.38 -11.45
CA GLY A 58 -39.48 -18.42 -10.18
C GLY A 58 -38.46 -18.00 -9.09
N GLU A 59 -38.84 -17.16 -8.13
CA GLU A 59 -39.20 -17.55 -6.76
C GLU A 59 -38.16 -18.45 -6.04
N GLY A 60 -37.48 -17.85 -5.08
CA GLY A 60 -36.59 -18.50 -4.12
C GLY A 60 -36.31 -17.60 -2.91
N SER A 61 -37.22 -17.67 -1.92
CA SER A 61 -37.03 -17.42 -0.48
C SER A 61 -36.39 -16.11 0.00
N TRP A 62 -37.23 -15.15 0.38
CA TRP A 62 -36.90 -14.08 1.33
C TRP A 62 -37.50 -14.43 2.70
N TYR A 63 -36.67 -14.62 3.72
CA TYR A 63 -37.14 -14.62 5.12
C TYR A 63 -37.08 -13.19 5.68
N PRO A 64 -38.12 -12.71 6.39
CA PRO A 64 -38.14 -11.39 6.99
C PRO A 64 -37.52 -11.45 8.39
N MET A 65 -36.58 -10.54 8.70
CA MET A 65 -36.25 -10.25 10.11
C MET A 65 -36.90 -8.95 10.56
N SER A 66 -37.65 -9.14 11.65
CA SER A 66 -38.44 -8.18 12.40
C SER A 66 -37.59 -7.06 12.98
N ARG A 67 -38.17 -5.86 12.92
CA ARG A 67 -37.84 -4.74 13.81
C ARG A 67 -38.13 -5.16 15.24
N ASP A 68 -37.12 -5.12 16.10
CA ASP A 68 -37.34 -4.96 17.52
C ASP A 68 -36.40 -3.92 18.11
N LYS A 69 -37.00 -2.99 18.87
CA LYS A 69 -36.32 -1.93 19.61
C LYS A 69 -35.90 -2.52 20.94
N GLY A 70 -34.60 -2.67 21.17
CA GLY A 70 -34.03 -3.16 22.43
C GLY A 70 -32.85 -2.29 22.87
N GLN A 71 -32.86 -1.95 24.14
CA GLN A 71 -32.08 -0.89 24.79
C GLN A 71 -30.58 -1.20 24.93
N VAL A 72 -29.75 -0.16 24.82
CA VAL A 72 -28.31 -0.16 25.13
C VAL A 72 -28.11 0.10 26.63
N PRO A 73 -27.41 -0.77 27.38
CA PRO A 73 -26.89 -0.39 28.69
C PRO A 73 -25.49 0.22 28.54
N ARG A 74 -25.36 1.48 29.00
CA ARG A 74 -24.08 2.16 29.26
C ARG A 74 -23.28 1.39 30.32
N ALA A 75 -22.13 0.84 29.92
CA ALA A 75 -21.09 0.43 30.87
C ALA A 75 -20.29 1.67 31.30
N LYS A 76 -20.41 2.04 32.59
CA LYS A 76 -19.54 3.02 33.26
C LYS A 76 -18.30 2.30 33.78
N GLY A 77 -17.18 2.43 33.08
CA GLY A 77 -15.86 2.08 33.62
C GLY A 77 -15.37 3.19 34.55
N ARG A 78 -15.28 2.89 35.85
CA ARG A 78 -14.54 3.69 36.84
C ARG A 78 -13.05 3.41 36.66
N ALA A 79 -12.23 4.45 36.56
CA ALA A 79 -10.83 4.39 36.93
C ALA A 79 -10.66 5.22 38.21
N SER A 80 -10.36 4.53 39.31
CA SER A 80 -9.90 5.13 40.56
C SER A 80 -8.41 5.41 40.46
N CYS A 81 -7.99 6.65 40.65
CA CYS A 81 -6.62 6.96 41.05
C CYS A 81 -6.63 7.16 42.57
N GLY A 82 -5.90 6.29 43.27
CA GLY A 82 -5.67 6.38 44.71
C GLY A 82 -4.60 7.41 45.03
N ASN A 83 -4.83 8.15 46.11
CA ASN A 83 -3.88 9.03 46.77
C ASN A 83 -2.71 8.24 47.38
N ALA A 84 -1.54 8.85 47.41
CA ALA A 84 -0.57 8.67 48.48
C ALA A 84 0.02 10.05 48.83
N GLU A 85 -0.31 10.50 50.04
CA GLU A 85 0.33 11.60 50.74
C GLU A 85 1.70 11.15 51.27
N GLY A 86 2.72 12.03 51.21
CA GLY A 86 3.26 12.49 52.50
C GLY A 86 4.77 12.64 52.74
N TRP A 87 5.11 13.89 53.10
CA TRP A 87 5.93 14.33 54.25
C TRP A 87 7.48 14.44 54.20
N GLY A 88 7.95 15.60 54.69
CA GLY A 88 9.31 15.92 55.18
C GLY A 88 10.09 16.86 54.25
N GLY A 89 10.36 18.15 54.50
CA GLY A 89 10.48 18.90 55.73
C GLY A 89 11.95 19.09 56.09
N GLU A 90 12.53 20.28 55.86
CA GLU A 90 13.48 20.94 56.79
C GLU A 90 13.98 22.31 56.28
N ARG A 91 14.40 23.11 57.27
CA ARG A 91 14.52 24.58 57.33
C ARG A 91 16.01 24.98 57.39
N TRP A 92 16.28 26.23 57.82
CA TRP A 92 17.57 26.93 58.09
C TRP A 92 18.13 27.69 56.87
N GLY A 93 18.45 28.99 56.90
CA GLY A 93 18.50 30.03 57.93
C GLY A 93 19.59 31.07 57.58
N GLY A 94 19.39 32.36 57.91
CA GLY A 94 20.43 33.44 57.93
C GLY A 94 20.32 34.46 56.78
N VAL A 95 19.66 35.62 56.90
CA VAL A 95 19.98 36.88 57.63
C VAL A 95 21.17 37.68 57.04
N GLY A 96 20.87 38.88 56.50
CA GLY A 96 21.88 39.83 55.98
C GLY A 96 21.35 41.22 55.59
N ARG A 97 20.74 41.93 56.56
CA ARG A 97 20.78 43.38 56.87
C ARG A 97 20.84 44.46 55.74
N LEU A 98 19.74 45.21 55.64
CA LEU A 98 19.53 46.69 55.56
C LEU A 98 20.48 47.60 54.72
N GLY A 99 19.87 48.29 53.75
CA GLY A 99 20.23 49.64 53.32
C GLY A 99 18.98 50.37 52.80
N ARG A 100 18.45 51.32 53.58
CA ARG A 100 17.31 52.18 53.21
C ARG A 100 17.84 53.40 52.45
N VAL A 101 17.26 53.69 51.28
CA VAL A 101 17.11 55.07 50.78
C VAL A 101 15.68 55.23 50.30
N CYS A 102 14.92 56.07 51.00
CA CYS A 102 13.67 56.64 50.51
C CYS A 102 14.00 57.66 49.42
N ALA A 103 13.30 57.63 48.28
CA ALA A 103 12.37 58.70 47.91
C ALA A 103 11.81 58.56 46.48
N MET A 104 10.51 58.83 46.39
CA MET A 104 9.80 59.43 45.25
C MET A 104 9.49 58.58 44.02
N ARG A 105 8.22 58.14 44.00
CA ARG A 105 7.23 58.31 42.91
C ARG A 105 7.74 58.09 41.48
N SER A 106 7.41 56.93 40.92
CA SER A 106 6.90 56.84 39.54
C SER A 106 6.18 55.50 39.38
N ILE A 107 4.88 55.58 39.11
CA ILE A 107 4.06 54.48 38.61
C ILE A 107 4.59 54.19 37.20
N ALA A 108 5.54 53.27 37.07
CA ALA A 108 5.94 52.71 35.80
C ALA A 108 5.23 51.38 35.64
N LEU A 109 4.27 51.35 34.71
CA LEU A 109 3.47 50.20 34.36
C LEU A 109 4.35 48.98 34.08
N VAL A 110 4.02 47.88 34.75
CA VAL A 110 4.35 46.53 34.34
C VAL A 110 3.58 46.25 33.03
N PHE A 111 4.19 46.57 31.89
CA PHE A 111 3.81 46.04 30.57
C PHE A 111 4.86 45.02 30.12
N LEU A 112 5.00 43.94 30.89
CA LEU A 112 5.87 42.82 30.53
C LEU A 112 5.12 41.49 30.58
N THR A 113 3.92 41.44 30.00
CA THR A 113 3.18 40.19 29.79
C THR A 113 2.30 40.32 28.54
N ALA A 114 2.83 39.88 27.40
CA ALA A 114 2.12 39.31 26.24
C ALA A 114 2.92 39.46 24.91
N ALA A 115 4.24 39.23 24.94
CA ALA A 115 4.93 38.70 23.77
C ALA A 115 5.01 37.17 23.89
N LEU A 116 3.85 36.55 24.13
CA LEU A 116 3.67 35.15 23.79
C LEU A 116 3.74 35.11 22.28
N CYS A 117 4.87 34.64 21.74
CA CYS A 117 5.01 34.26 20.36
C CYS A 117 3.76 33.49 19.94
N TRP A 118 2.86 34.14 19.22
CA TRP A 118 1.89 33.46 18.39
C TRP A 118 2.71 32.85 17.25
N LYS A 119 3.44 31.76 17.55
CA LYS A 119 3.79 30.78 16.53
C LYS A 119 2.50 30.06 16.15
N GLY A 120 1.55 30.82 15.62
CA GLY A 120 0.47 30.25 14.85
C GLY A 120 1.17 29.55 13.72
N ALA A 121 0.87 28.26 13.55
CA ALA A 121 1.24 27.56 12.34
C ALA A 121 0.69 28.41 11.18
N ALA A 122 1.58 29.17 10.55
CA ALA A 122 1.21 29.98 9.41
C ALA A 122 1.05 29.01 8.25
N GLN A 123 -0.08 29.13 7.57
CA GLN A 123 -0.29 28.61 6.23
C GLN A 123 0.89 29.01 5.32
N SER A 124 1.13 28.20 4.30
CA SER A 124 2.30 28.25 3.43
C SER A 124 2.30 29.43 2.44
N PHE A 125 1.25 30.25 2.44
CA PHE A 125 1.06 31.38 1.53
C PHE A 125 0.34 32.58 2.20
N ASP A 126 0.37 33.76 1.57
CA ASP A 126 -0.33 34.95 2.07
C ASP A 126 -1.81 34.91 1.72
N CYS A 127 -2.68 34.95 2.73
CA CYS A 127 -4.13 34.97 2.55
C CYS A 127 -4.67 36.18 1.79
N LYS A 128 -3.93 37.29 1.73
CA LYS A 128 -4.32 38.42 0.88
C LYS A 128 -4.24 38.08 -0.61
N GLY A 129 -3.43 37.09 -0.95
CA GLY A 129 -3.24 36.59 -2.31
C GLY A 129 -4.12 35.39 -2.67
N ALA A 130 -5.00 34.92 -1.77
CA ALA A 130 -5.83 33.74 -1.99
C ALA A 130 -6.78 33.93 -3.19
N ARG A 131 -6.68 33.04 -4.17
CA ARG A 131 -7.46 33.05 -5.42
C ARG A 131 -8.26 31.77 -5.61
N SER A 132 -7.71 30.61 -5.24
CA SER A 132 -8.42 29.34 -5.39
C SER A 132 -9.39 29.09 -4.23
N ALA A 133 -10.40 28.26 -4.45
CA ALA A 133 -11.33 27.84 -3.39
C ALA A 133 -10.60 27.18 -2.21
N ARG A 134 -9.58 26.37 -2.51
CA ARG A 134 -8.68 25.79 -1.51
C ARG A 134 -7.99 26.86 -0.69
N GLU A 135 -7.38 27.87 -1.32
CA GLU A 135 -6.67 28.93 -0.61
C GLU A 135 -7.62 29.73 0.29
N GLN A 136 -8.83 30.03 -0.21
CA GLN A 136 -9.86 30.70 0.58
C GLN A 136 -10.31 29.87 1.79
N ALA A 137 -10.52 28.56 1.62
CA ALA A 137 -10.88 27.65 2.69
C ALA A 137 -9.78 27.55 3.76
N VAL A 138 -8.52 27.43 3.35
CA VAL A 138 -7.35 27.45 4.24
C VAL A 138 -7.27 28.76 5.02
N CYS A 139 -7.53 29.89 4.38
CA CYS A 139 -7.51 31.21 5.03
C CYS A 139 -8.66 31.44 6.01
N ALA A 140 -9.80 30.78 5.78
CA ALA A 140 -10.98 30.89 6.63
C ALA A 140 -10.93 29.95 7.85
N ASP A 141 -10.06 28.94 7.85
CA ASP A 141 -10.02 27.88 8.86
C ASP A 141 -8.61 27.69 9.44
N ALA A 142 -8.45 27.99 10.74
CA ALA A 142 -7.17 27.88 11.43
C ALA A 142 -6.60 26.45 11.48
N LYS A 143 -7.45 25.41 11.46
CA LYS A 143 -6.98 24.02 11.43
C LYS A 143 -6.43 23.66 10.05
N LEU A 144 -7.10 24.10 8.98
CA LEU A 144 -6.59 23.91 7.62
C LEU A 144 -5.31 24.72 7.38
N ALA A 145 -5.22 25.95 7.89
CA ALA A 145 -3.99 26.73 7.87
C ALA A 145 -2.83 26.00 8.56
N ALA A 146 -3.08 25.38 9.72
CA ALA A 146 -2.07 24.61 10.42
C ALA A 146 -1.66 23.34 9.65
N ALA A 147 -2.61 22.62 9.07
CA ALA A 147 -2.34 21.42 8.27
C ALA A 147 -1.54 21.74 6.99
N ASP A 148 -1.91 22.81 6.26
CA ASP A 148 -1.16 23.31 5.11
C ASP A 148 0.28 23.71 5.51
N GLY A 149 0.44 24.42 6.63
CA GLY A 149 1.74 24.75 7.18
C GLY A 149 2.59 23.52 7.55
N ALA A 150 1.96 22.45 8.06
CA ALA A 150 2.60 21.20 8.40
C ALA A 150 3.10 20.43 7.16
N VAL A 151 2.27 20.34 6.10
CA VAL A 151 2.67 19.80 4.79
C VAL A 151 3.86 20.58 4.24
N ALA A 152 3.81 21.91 4.27
CA ALA A 152 4.90 22.74 3.77
C ALA A 152 6.20 22.56 4.59
N ALA A 153 6.11 22.35 5.91
CA ALA A 153 7.25 22.04 6.75
C ALA A 153 7.83 20.65 6.43
N ALA A 154 6.99 19.63 6.27
CA ALA A 154 7.40 18.29 5.87
C ALA A 154 8.08 18.29 4.49
N TYR A 155 7.49 19.00 3.52
CA TYR A 155 8.05 19.17 2.18
C TYR A 155 9.45 19.79 2.19
N ARG A 156 9.64 20.89 2.95
CA ARG A 156 10.96 21.52 3.11
C ARG A 156 11.94 20.59 3.82
N GLY A 157 11.48 19.90 4.86
CA GLY A 157 12.28 18.96 5.64
C GLY A 157 12.77 17.78 4.80
N LEU A 158 11.92 17.20 3.96
CA LEU A 158 12.29 16.13 3.03
C LEU A 158 13.31 16.65 2.01
N ARG A 159 13.02 17.76 1.32
CA ARG A 159 13.92 18.29 0.28
C ARG A 159 15.31 18.66 0.80
N ALA A 160 15.42 19.09 2.05
CA ALA A 160 16.71 19.38 2.68
C ALA A 160 17.58 18.14 2.94
N GLN A 161 17.00 16.94 2.87
CA GLN A 161 17.68 15.67 3.10
C GLN A 161 18.10 14.95 1.81
N LEU A 162 17.78 15.51 0.64
CA LEU A 162 17.93 14.89 -0.66
C LEU A 162 18.97 15.61 -1.53
N SER A 163 19.48 14.90 -2.54
CA SER A 163 20.21 15.49 -3.67
C SER A 163 19.37 16.54 -4.40
N ALA A 164 20.01 17.38 -5.21
CA ALA A 164 19.31 18.40 -5.99
C ALA A 164 18.33 17.76 -7.00
N GLU A 165 18.73 16.63 -7.57
CA GLU A 165 17.95 15.83 -8.51
C GLU A 165 16.70 15.27 -7.83
N ALA A 166 16.85 14.57 -6.70
CA ALA A 166 15.72 14.02 -5.96
C ALA A 166 14.81 15.11 -5.37
N ALA A 167 15.39 16.22 -4.89
CA ALA A 167 14.61 17.38 -4.45
C ALA A 167 13.79 18.02 -5.57
N THR A 168 14.25 17.93 -6.84
CA THR A 168 13.49 18.38 -8.02
C THR A 168 12.32 17.45 -8.34
N LEU A 169 12.51 16.15 -8.16
CA LEU A 169 11.43 15.16 -8.29
C LEU A 169 10.33 15.40 -7.26
N VAL A 170 10.67 15.54 -5.98
CA VAL A 170 9.68 15.86 -4.92
C VAL A 170 8.97 17.20 -5.19
N GLN A 171 9.66 18.18 -5.77
CA GLN A 171 9.04 19.43 -6.18
C GLN A 171 8.02 19.24 -7.33
N ALA A 172 8.29 18.37 -8.29
CA ALA A 172 7.35 18.04 -9.35
C ALA A 172 6.09 17.38 -8.77
N ASP A 173 6.26 16.36 -7.93
CA ASP A 173 5.17 15.64 -7.27
C ASP A 173 4.30 16.60 -6.42
N GLN A 174 4.94 17.53 -5.69
CA GLN A 174 4.21 18.51 -4.86
C GLN A 174 3.37 19.47 -5.70
N ARG A 175 3.86 19.90 -6.87
CA ARG A 175 3.10 20.79 -7.77
C ARG A 175 1.93 20.07 -8.40
N GLU A 176 2.13 18.82 -8.79
CA GLU A 176 1.07 17.97 -9.32
C GLU A 176 -0.03 17.75 -8.29
N TRP A 177 0.34 17.36 -7.07
CA TRP A 177 -0.60 17.18 -5.96
C TRP A 177 -1.43 18.45 -5.69
N LEU A 178 -0.82 19.63 -5.66
CA LEU A 178 -1.55 20.88 -5.46
C LEU A 178 -2.58 21.15 -6.58
N HIS A 179 -2.23 20.85 -7.83
CA HIS A 179 -3.16 20.99 -8.96
C HIS A 179 -4.30 19.98 -8.87
N TRP A 180 -3.98 18.72 -8.56
CA TRP A 180 -4.95 17.66 -8.36
C TRP A 180 -5.90 17.97 -7.19
N LEU A 181 -5.39 18.54 -6.10
CA LEU A 181 -6.17 18.93 -4.93
C LEU A 181 -7.24 19.99 -5.25
N ASP A 182 -6.92 20.95 -6.13
CA ASP A 182 -7.90 21.94 -6.61
C ASP A 182 -9.03 21.30 -7.46
N LEU A 183 -8.83 20.08 -7.99
CA LEU A 183 -9.82 19.32 -8.75
C LEU A 183 -10.67 18.40 -7.86
N VAL A 184 -10.05 17.70 -6.91
CA VAL A 184 -10.73 16.70 -6.07
C VAL A 184 -11.39 17.28 -4.82
N CYS A 185 -10.99 18.48 -4.38
CA CYS A 185 -11.65 19.23 -3.30
C CYS A 185 -12.29 20.53 -3.82
N PRO A 186 -13.35 20.45 -4.66
CA PRO A 186 -14.00 21.62 -5.24
C PRO A 186 -14.80 22.43 -4.20
N ALA A 187 -15.00 23.73 -4.47
CA ALA A 187 -15.77 24.64 -3.60
C ALA A 187 -17.21 24.18 -3.35
N HIS A 188 -17.82 23.57 -4.37
CA HIS A 188 -19.21 23.12 -4.39
C HIS A 188 -19.25 21.71 -4.95
N GLY A 189 -18.65 20.76 -4.21
CA GLY A 189 -18.71 19.35 -4.57
C GLY A 189 -20.01 18.69 -4.14
N LYS A 190 -20.06 17.37 -4.37
CA LYS A 190 -21.13 16.48 -3.95
C LYS A 190 -20.54 15.14 -3.55
N GLY A 191 -21.35 14.25 -2.99
CA GLY A 191 -20.91 12.94 -2.55
C GLY A 191 -19.77 13.05 -1.55
N ILE A 192 -18.70 12.27 -1.74
CA ILE A 192 -17.54 12.33 -0.85
C ILE A 192 -16.80 13.68 -0.86
N ALA A 193 -17.05 14.53 -1.86
CA ALA A 193 -16.40 15.83 -2.06
C ALA A 193 -17.32 17.03 -1.72
N ASP A 194 -18.46 16.79 -1.08
CA ASP A 194 -19.45 17.81 -0.67
C ASP A 194 -18.92 18.88 0.31
N ASP A 195 -17.95 18.52 1.14
CA ASP A 195 -17.33 19.39 2.15
C ASP A 195 -15.84 19.58 1.85
N ILE A 196 -15.50 20.77 1.33
CA ILE A 196 -14.13 21.16 1.03
C ILE A 196 -13.22 21.13 2.27
N HIS A 197 -13.72 21.45 3.48
CA HIS A 197 -12.89 21.44 4.68
C HIS A 197 -12.51 20.02 5.08
N ARG A 198 -13.48 19.10 5.03
CA ARG A 198 -13.22 17.67 5.28
C ARG A 198 -12.28 17.08 4.23
N CYS A 199 -12.51 17.39 2.95
CA CYS A 199 -11.67 16.92 1.85
C CYS A 199 -10.22 17.39 2.02
N LEU A 200 -9.99 18.70 2.15
CA LEU A 200 -8.65 19.26 2.33
C LEU A 200 -7.96 18.74 3.60
N GLY A 201 -8.69 18.58 4.70
CA GLY A 201 -8.14 18.03 5.94
C GLY A 201 -7.60 16.60 5.76
N GLY A 202 -8.33 15.76 5.03
CA GLY A 202 -7.91 14.40 4.68
C GLY A 202 -6.65 14.40 3.81
N GLU A 203 -6.67 15.17 2.72
CA GLU A 203 -5.56 15.23 1.76
C GLU A 203 -4.28 15.85 2.34
N TYR A 204 -4.39 16.86 3.20
CA TYR A 204 -3.24 17.40 3.92
C TYR A 204 -2.65 16.40 4.89
N SER A 205 -3.48 15.65 5.61
CA SER A 205 -3.01 14.61 6.53
C SER A 205 -2.30 13.48 5.79
N ALA A 206 -2.85 13.04 4.65
CA ALA A 206 -2.23 12.02 3.79
C ALA A 206 -0.87 12.52 3.27
N ARG A 207 -0.85 13.71 2.64
CA ARG A 207 0.37 14.25 2.05
C ARG A 207 1.48 14.50 3.07
N GLU A 208 1.11 14.93 4.29
CA GLU A 208 2.09 15.10 5.36
C GLU A 208 2.73 13.77 5.76
N ARG A 209 1.95 12.68 5.85
CA ARG A 209 2.49 11.34 6.12
C ARG A 209 3.43 10.88 5.02
N ASP A 210 3.05 11.05 3.75
CA ASP A 210 3.88 10.65 2.61
C ASP A 210 5.24 11.36 2.62
N LEU A 211 5.23 12.68 2.87
CA LEU A 211 6.46 13.49 2.92
C LEU A 211 7.33 13.17 4.14
N LYS A 212 6.74 12.65 5.22
CA LYS A 212 7.45 12.21 6.43
C LYS A 212 7.91 10.76 6.39
N GLN A 213 7.39 9.96 5.46
CA GLN A 213 7.79 8.58 5.25
C GLN A 213 9.19 8.53 4.61
N VAL A 214 10.19 8.68 5.47
CA VAL A 214 11.61 8.72 5.11
C VAL A 214 12.36 7.64 5.90
N MET A 215 13.08 6.79 5.19
CA MET A 215 13.90 5.75 5.79
C MET A 215 15.37 5.95 5.41
N ARG A 216 16.28 5.60 6.33
CA ARG A 216 17.73 5.60 6.09
C ARG A 216 18.21 4.17 5.89
N ALA A 217 18.99 3.96 4.84
CA ALA A 217 19.63 2.68 4.52
C ALA A 217 21.10 2.96 4.20
N GLY A 218 21.97 2.86 5.21
CA GLY A 218 23.36 3.32 5.07
C GLY A 218 23.42 4.83 4.84
N ASP A 219 24.11 5.25 3.77
CA ASP A 219 24.19 6.63 3.30
C ASP A 219 23.00 7.05 2.42
N ALA A 220 22.15 6.10 2.04
CA ALA A 220 21.00 6.32 1.21
C ALA A 220 19.75 6.73 2.01
N VAL A 221 18.87 7.46 1.34
CA VAL A 221 17.57 7.89 1.81
C VAL A 221 16.51 7.28 0.91
N ILE A 222 15.57 6.55 1.49
CA ILE A 222 14.35 6.10 0.82
C ILE A 222 13.25 7.09 1.16
N PHE A 223 12.59 7.62 0.15
CA PHE A 223 11.49 8.59 0.28
C PHE A 223 10.34 8.27 -0.68
N THR A 224 9.16 8.79 -0.37
CA THR A 224 7.96 8.61 -1.18
C THR A 224 7.98 9.49 -2.42
N ARG A 225 7.75 8.86 -3.57
CA ARG A 225 7.33 9.51 -4.81
C ARG A 225 5.83 9.36 -4.99
N ALA A 226 5.21 10.31 -5.68
CA ALA A 226 3.78 10.31 -5.91
C ALA A 226 3.43 10.75 -7.34
N HIS A 227 2.31 10.25 -7.85
CA HIS A 227 1.71 10.62 -9.14
C HIS A 227 0.18 10.62 -9.00
N PHE A 228 -0.49 11.63 -9.54
CA PHE A 228 -1.90 11.92 -9.25
C PHE A 228 -2.72 12.10 -10.51
N LEU A 229 -3.86 11.43 -10.58
CA LEU A 229 -4.73 11.45 -11.76
C LEU A 229 -6.15 11.88 -11.39
N TYR A 230 -6.79 12.55 -12.33
CA TYR A 230 -8.18 12.99 -12.24
C TYR A 230 -8.91 12.65 -13.54
N LYS A 231 -10.14 12.17 -13.39
CA LYS A 231 -11.02 11.84 -14.51
C LYS A 231 -12.40 12.44 -14.29
N ALA A 232 -12.74 13.47 -15.06
CA ALA A 232 -14.09 14.05 -15.04
C ALA A 232 -15.16 13.03 -15.46
N GLY A 233 -16.29 13.02 -14.76
CA GLY A 233 -17.47 12.26 -15.16
C GLY A 233 -18.21 12.87 -16.34
N SER A 234 -19.13 12.08 -16.90
CA SER A 234 -20.02 12.53 -17.97
C SER A 234 -21.24 13.25 -17.38
N PRO A 235 -21.63 14.43 -17.91
CA PRO A 235 -22.88 15.09 -17.51
C PRO A 235 -24.16 14.26 -17.81
N ARG A 236 -24.03 13.17 -18.57
CA ARG A 236 -25.14 12.29 -18.99
C ARG A 236 -25.25 11.01 -18.19
N GLU A 237 -24.26 10.70 -17.36
CA GLU A 237 -24.31 9.54 -16.49
C GLU A 237 -24.99 9.95 -15.19
N GLU A 238 -26.07 9.25 -14.84
CA GLU A 238 -26.73 9.43 -13.54
C GLU A 238 -25.77 9.02 -12.43
N SER A 239 -25.86 9.72 -11.29
CA SER A 239 -25.02 9.48 -10.10
C SER A 239 -25.07 8.00 -9.71
N ASN A 240 -23.92 7.34 -9.59
CA ASN A 240 -23.84 5.91 -9.23
C ASN A 240 -24.07 5.64 -7.73
N GLY A 241 -24.40 6.67 -6.94
CA GLY A 241 -24.77 6.59 -5.53
C GLY A 241 -24.68 7.94 -4.83
N ASP A 242 -25.08 7.99 -3.55
CA ASP A 242 -25.02 9.20 -2.72
C ASP A 242 -23.58 9.72 -2.52
N ASN A 243 -22.58 8.83 -2.63
CA ASN A 243 -21.17 9.13 -2.45
C ASN A 243 -20.45 9.59 -3.74
N ASP A 244 -21.10 9.54 -4.90
CA ASP A 244 -20.47 9.85 -6.19
C ASP A 244 -20.20 11.36 -6.35
N PRO A 245 -18.92 11.80 -6.43
CA PRO A 245 -18.57 13.20 -6.56
C PRO A 245 -18.70 13.73 -8.00
N GLY A 246 -19.01 12.88 -8.98
CA GLY A 246 -19.12 13.23 -10.40
C GLY A 246 -17.79 13.18 -11.16
N PHE A 247 -16.76 12.60 -10.54
CA PHE A 247 -15.43 12.38 -11.11
C PHE A 247 -14.79 11.19 -10.42
N GLY A 248 -13.72 10.67 -11.00
CA GLY A 248 -12.84 9.67 -10.40
C GLY A 248 -11.43 10.21 -10.31
N TYR A 249 -10.59 9.56 -9.52
CA TYR A 249 -9.20 9.94 -9.34
C TYR A 249 -8.35 8.74 -8.99
N GLY A 250 -7.04 8.90 -9.11
CA GLY A 250 -6.11 7.91 -8.58
C GLY A 250 -4.88 8.54 -7.99
N VAL A 251 -4.30 7.83 -7.03
CA VAL A 251 -3.05 8.19 -6.37
C VAL A 251 -2.10 7.01 -6.45
N LEU A 252 -0.88 7.23 -6.93
CA LEU A 252 0.16 6.22 -7.01
C LEU A 252 1.38 6.66 -6.20
N HIS A 253 1.70 5.89 -5.16
CA HIS A 253 2.92 6.04 -4.38
C HIS A 253 3.92 4.91 -4.62
N TRP A 254 5.21 5.26 -4.68
CA TRP A 254 6.29 4.27 -4.73
C TRP A 254 7.54 4.79 -4.00
N PRO A 255 8.39 3.89 -3.46
CA PRO A 255 9.63 4.31 -2.84
C PRO A 255 10.68 4.65 -3.90
N GLN A 256 11.52 5.64 -3.58
CA GLN A 256 12.70 6.01 -4.35
C GLN A 256 13.87 6.16 -3.41
N MET A 257 15.02 5.63 -3.81
CA MET A 257 16.28 5.80 -3.11
C MET A 257 17.12 6.91 -3.74
N ASP A 258 17.76 7.68 -2.88
CA ASP A 258 18.67 8.78 -3.22
C ASP A 258 19.91 8.78 -2.30
N VAL A 259 21.01 9.34 -2.77
CA VAL A 259 22.23 9.60 -1.98
C VAL A 259 22.60 11.07 -2.13
N THR A 260 22.96 11.72 -1.03
CA THR A 260 23.27 13.17 -1.02
C THR A 260 24.67 13.49 -1.54
N VAL A 261 25.58 12.50 -1.52
CA VAL A 261 26.97 12.63 -1.96
C VAL A 261 27.29 11.49 -2.92
N GLY A 262 27.86 11.82 -4.07
CA GLY A 262 28.25 10.82 -5.07
C GLY A 262 27.07 10.40 -5.95
N GLN A 263 27.13 9.17 -6.44
CA GLN A 263 26.09 8.58 -7.29
C GLN A 263 25.59 7.29 -6.64
N LEU A 264 24.29 7.05 -6.77
CA LEU A 264 23.70 5.79 -6.37
C LEU A 264 24.35 4.65 -7.14
N ASP A 265 24.73 3.58 -6.45
CA ASP A 265 25.34 2.43 -7.12
C ASP A 265 24.37 1.74 -8.08
N ALA A 266 24.91 0.86 -8.92
CA ALA A 266 24.14 0.19 -9.96
C ALA A 266 23.03 -0.72 -9.41
N ALA A 267 23.22 -1.33 -8.23
CA ALA A 267 22.26 -2.25 -7.63
C ALA A 267 21.03 -1.49 -7.11
N HIS A 268 21.25 -0.41 -6.38
CA HIS A 268 20.19 0.46 -5.88
C HIS A 268 19.53 1.25 -7.03
N ALA A 269 20.28 1.65 -8.06
CA ALA A 269 19.70 2.25 -9.26
C ALA A 269 18.83 1.25 -10.05
N ALA A 270 19.19 -0.04 -10.07
CA ALA A 270 18.36 -1.08 -10.65
C ALA A 270 17.08 -1.32 -9.83
N TRP A 271 17.20 -1.34 -8.50
CA TRP A 271 16.05 -1.41 -7.60
C TRP A 271 15.07 -0.25 -7.84
N ASN A 272 15.55 1.00 -7.91
CA ASN A 272 14.70 2.17 -8.20
C ASN A 272 13.89 2.03 -9.50
N ARG A 273 14.48 1.44 -10.55
CA ARG A 273 13.76 1.19 -11.81
C ARG A 273 12.73 0.08 -11.66
N ALA A 274 13.08 -1.00 -10.97
CA ALA A 274 12.22 -2.16 -10.82
C ALA A 274 11.04 -1.88 -9.88
N VAL A 275 11.27 -1.26 -8.73
CA VAL A 275 10.23 -0.92 -7.75
C VAL A 275 9.22 0.08 -8.30
N LYS A 276 9.67 1.05 -9.12
CA LYS A 276 8.76 1.96 -9.84
C LYS A 276 7.92 1.21 -10.87
N LYS A 277 8.51 0.26 -11.59
CA LYS A 277 7.80 -0.57 -12.58
C LYS A 277 6.72 -1.39 -11.90
N GLU A 278 7.07 -2.05 -10.80
CA GLU A 278 6.15 -2.86 -9.99
C GLU A 278 4.96 -2.03 -9.51
N ALA A 279 5.22 -0.87 -8.90
CA ALA A 279 4.18 0.03 -8.43
C ALA A 279 3.19 0.43 -9.54
N ALA A 280 3.70 0.72 -10.74
CA ALA A 280 2.88 1.12 -11.89
C ALA A 280 2.09 -0.06 -12.51
N GLU A 281 2.59 -1.29 -12.40
CA GLU A 281 1.93 -2.51 -12.87
C GLU A 281 0.82 -2.95 -11.91
N LEU A 282 1.02 -2.77 -10.59
CA LEU A 282 -0.01 -3.06 -9.60
C LEU A 282 -1.17 -2.05 -9.66
N ALA A 283 -0.85 -0.77 -9.85
CA ALA A 283 -1.82 0.33 -9.80
C ALA A 283 -2.71 0.42 -11.07
N VAL A 284 -3.26 -0.70 -11.51
CA VAL A 284 -4.20 -0.80 -12.64
C VAL A 284 -5.61 -1.18 -12.18
N GLY A 285 -5.79 -1.34 -10.87
CA GLY A 285 -7.03 -1.77 -10.22
C GLY A 285 -7.28 -3.28 -10.36
N LEU A 286 -8.20 -3.80 -9.56
CA LEU A 286 -8.49 -5.24 -9.48
C LEU A 286 -9.11 -5.83 -10.75
N HIS A 287 -9.78 -4.99 -11.54
CA HIS A 287 -10.47 -5.38 -12.77
C HIS A 287 -10.18 -4.38 -13.88
N PRO A 288 -8.94 -4.35 -14.39
CA PRO A 288 -8.58 -3.40 -15.42
C PRO A 288 -9.40 -3.69 -16.69
N ALA A 289 -9.92 -2.65 -17.34
CA ALA A 289 -10.66 -2.78 -18.60
C ALA A 289 -9.79 -3.40 -19.73
N SER A 290 -8.46 -3.37 -19.56
CA SER A 290 -7.48 -3.89 -20.51
C SER A 290 -6.33 -4.60 -19.78
N LYS A 291 -5.85 -5.72 -20.32
CA LYS A 291 -4.65 -6.44 -19.82
C LYS A 291 -3.33 -5.68 -19.99
N VAL A 292 -3.35 -4.56 -20.72
CA VAL A 292 -2.20 -3.66 -20.90
C VAL A 292 -2.46 -2.29 -20.28
N ALA A 293 -3.43 -2.21 -19.37
CA ALA A 293 -3.65 -0.98 -18.62
C ALA A 293 -2.38 -0.61 -17.84
N THR A 294 -2.19 0.68 -17.71
CA THR A 294 -1.25 1.33 -16.78
C THR A 294 -2.08 2.22 -15.87
N PHE A 295 -1.51 2.65 -14.74
CA PHE A 295 -2.16 3.63 -13.87
C PHE A 295 -2.71 4.85 -14.62
N ASP A 296 -1.93 5.40 -15.56
CA ASP A 296 -2.32 6.53 -16.44
C ASP A 296 -3.58 6.29 -17.29
N THR A 297 -3.97 5.03 -17.47
CA THR A 297 -5.11 4.61 -18.29
C THR A 297 -6.20 3.89 -17.50
N ALA A 298 -5.95 3.55 -16.23
CA ALA A 298 -6.86 2.76 -15.41
C ALA A 298 -7.85 3.62 -14.60
N VAL A 299 -7.50 4.87 -14.33
CA VAL A 299 -8.35 5.79 -13.58
C VAL A 299 -9.55 6.21 -14.43
N GLU A 300 -10.74 5.79 -13.98
CA GLU A 300 -12.02 6.10 -14.60
C GLU A 300 -12.90 6.95 -13.70
N ALA A 301 -13.87 7.66 -14.28
CA ALA A 301 -14.71 8.58 -13.54
C ALA A 301 -15.62 7.90 -12.49
N ALA A 302 -15.80 6.59 -12.62
CA ALA A 302 -16.71 5.79 -11.81
C ALA A 302 -16.12 5.34 -10.47
N GLY A 303 -14.90 5.76 -10.11
CA GLY A 303 -14.30 5.36 -8.83
C GLY A 303 -12.90 5.91 -8.59
N THR A 304 -12.20 5.23 -7.68
CA THR A 304 -10.83 5.56 -7.25
C THR A 304 -9.89 4.37 -7.38
N ILE A 305 -8.61 4.68 -7.56
CA ILE A 305 -7.48 3.75 -7.43
C ILE A 305 -6.42 4.41 -6.57
N ASP A 306 -6.19 3.87 -5.38
CA ASP A 306 -5.16 4.35 -4.47
C ASP A 306 -4.11 3.27 -4.24
N ALA A 307 -2.90 3.48 -4.75
CA ALA A 307 -1.77 2.58 -4.59
C ALA A 307 -0.75 3.16 -3.60
N PHE A 308 -0.44 2.38 -2.57
CA PHE A 308 0.50 2.72 -1.51
C PHE A 308 1.56 1.64 -1.35
N PHE A 309 2.60 1.96 -0.59
CA PHE A 309 3.65 1.01 -0.28
C PHE A 309 4.10 1.11 1.18
N ALA A 310 4.68 0.02 1.67
CA ALA A 310 5.52 -0.03 2.85
C ALA A 310 6.85 -0.70 2.48
N VAL A 311 7.95 -0.21 3.03
CA VAL A 311 9.20 -0.98 3.03
C VAL A 311 9.12 -1.91 4.23
N ASP A 312 8.79 -3.19 3.99
CA ASP A 312 8.47 -4.14 5.05
C ASP A 312 9.72 -4.73 5.71
N ALA A 313 10.79 -4.92 4.95
CA ALA A 313 12.04 -5.45 5.44
C ALA A 313 13.22 -4.93 4.62
N ILE A 314 14.35 -4.63 5.26
CA ILE A 314 15.54 -4.14 4.55
C ILE A 314 16.84 -4.58 5.25
N ASN A 315 17.85 -4.92 4.45
CA ASN A 315 19.25 -4.99 4.87
C ASN A 315 20.17 -4.60 3.68
N ASP A 316 21.46 -4.90 3.78
CA ASP A 316 22.47 -4.61 2.75
C ASP A 316 22.34 -5.46 1.47
N ARG A 317 21.50 -6.51 1.48
CA ARG A 317 21.34 -7.47 0.38
C ARG A 317 19.92 -7.53 -0.18
N PHE A 318 18.93 -7.16 0.62
CA PHE A 318 17.52 -7.33 0.33
C PHE A 318 16.72 -6.09 0.68
N ILE A 319 15.75 -5.76 -0.17
CA ILE A 319 14.75 -4.74 0.09
C ILE A 319 13.39 -5.35 -0.25
N ASP A 320 12.55 -5.53 0.76
CA ASP A 320 11.15 -5.96 0.62
C ASP A 320 10.24 -4.74 0.63
N VAL A 321 9.39 -4.63 -0.38
CA VAL A 321 8.38 -3.58 -0.50
C VAL A 321 7.02 -4.23 -0.67
N GLY A 322 6.16 -4.10 0.34
CA GLY A 322 4.76 -4.43 0.24
C GLY A 322 4.03 -3.31 -0.48
N PHE A 323 3.34 -3.64 -1.56
CA PHE A 323 2.45 -2.72 -2.26
C PHE A 323 1.00 -3.11 -2.01
N SER A 324 0.14 -2.11 -1.89
CA SER A 324 -1.30 -2.30 -1.81
C SER A 324 -2.01 -1.34 -2.74
N ASP A 325 -2.89 -1.85 -3.60
CA ASP A 325 -3.81 -1.05 -4.39
C ASP A 325 -5.23 -1.21 -3.88
N MET A 326 -5.89 -0.08 -3.62
CA MET A 326 -7.27 -0.03 -3.18
C MET A 326 -8.12 0.56 -4.30
N GLY A 327 -9.15 -0.18 -4.72
CA GLY A 327 -10.15 0.28 -5.67
C GLY A 327 -11.48 0.53 -4.98
N TYR A 328 -12.08 1.70 -5.20
CA TYR A 328 -13.46 1.97 -4.77
C TYR A 328 -14.30 2.52 -5.92
N GLY A 329 -15.20 1.69 -6.44
CA GLY A 329 -16.24 2.15 -7.36
C GLY A 329 -17.32 2.93 -6.60
N TRP A 330 -17.77 4.06 -7.15
CA TRP A 330 -18.83 4.84 -6.53
C TRP A 330 -20.09 4.01 -6.35
N GLY A 331 -20.64 4.01 -5.13
CA GLY A 331 -21.81 3.22 -4.76
C GLY A 331 -21.51 1.78 -4.33
N ALA A 332 -20.24 1.34 -4.38
CA ALA A 332 -19.86 0.04 -3.82
C ALA A 332 -20.02 0.03 -2.29
N ALA A 333 -20.32 -1.16 -1.74
CA ALA A 333 -20.51 -1.34 -0.30
C ALA A 333 -19.22 -1.09 0.50
N HIS A 334 -18.07 -1.43 -0.08
CA HIS A 334 -16.74 -1.25 0.51
C HIS A 334 -15.69 -1.23 -0.62
N PRO A 335 -14.48 -0.72 -0.38
CA PRO A 335 -13.37 -0.88 -1.31
C PRO A 335 -12.95 -2.34 -1.41
N LEU A 336 -12.16 -2.64 -2.43
CA LEU A 336 -11.41 -3.88 -2.51
C LEU A 336 -9.93 -3.54 -2.55
N THR A 337 -9.11 -4.42 -1.99
CA THR A 337 -7.67 -4.23 -1.89
C THR A 337 -6.93 -5.47 -2.37
N ALA A 338 -5.93 -5.29 -3.23
CA ALA A 338 -4.91 -6.30 -3.45
C ALA A 338 -3.61 -5.88 -2.75
N HIS A 339 -2.77 -6.87 -2.48
CA HIS A 339 -1.47 -6.71 -1.86
C HIS A 339 -0.48 -7.66 -2.50
N VAL A 340 0.73 -7.15 -2.74
CA VAL A 340 1.87 -7.94 -3.23
C VAL A 340 3.13 -7.55 -2.47
N SER A 341 3.99 -8.54 -2.19
CA SER A 341 5.34 -8.34 -1.68
C SER A 341 6.34 -8.36 -2.84
N PHE A 342 7.18 -7.33 -2.91
CA PHE A 342 8.24 -7.18 -3.90
C PHE A 342 9.61 -7.27 -3.20
N LEU A 343 10.12 -8.49 -3.07
CA LEU A 343 11.41 -8.74 -2.45
C LEU A 343 12.55 -8.72 -3.47
N TRP A 344 13.29 -7.62 -3.50
CA TRP A 344 14.44 -7.43 -4.39
C TRP A 344 15.74 -7.93 -3.76
N TRP A 345 16.50 -8.72 -4.53
CA TRP A 345 17.84 -9.17 -4.17
C TRP A 345 18.89 -8.28 -4.86
N LEU A 346 19.49 -7.37 -4.08
CA LEU A 346 20.47 -6.40 -4.57
C LEU A 346 21.68 -7.08 -5.23
N ASP A 347 22.24 -8.13 -4.62
CA ASP A 347 23.40 -8.85 -5.18
C ASP A 347 23.14 -9.42 -6.58
N ARG A 348 21.90 -9.81 -6.87
CA ARG A 348 21.51 -10.44 -8.14
C ARG A 348 20.85 -9.46 -9.12
N GLY A 349 20.51 -8.26 -8.67
CA GLY A 349 19.82 -7.25 -9.47
C GLY A 349 18.46 -7.72 -10.01
N ARG A 350 17.74 -8.53 -9.23
CA ARG A 350 16.40 -9.07 -9.57
C ARG A 350 15.60 -9.42 -8.32
N GLU A 351 14.31 -9.63 -8.48
CA GLU A 351 13.44 -10.20 -7.44
C GLU A 351 13.89 -11.61 -7.02
N LEU A 352 13.63 -11.94 -5.75
CA LEU A 352 13.74 -13.28 -5.21
C LEU A 352 12.78 -14.22 -5.95
N LYS A 353 13.24 -15.40 -6.33
CA LYS A 353 12.41 -16.42 -6.96
C LYS A 353 12.11 -17.53 -5.97
N VAL A 354 11.01 -18.25 -6.19
CA VAL A 354 10.66 -19.48 -5.47
C VAL A 354 11.85 -20.45 -5.38
N SER A 355 12.59 -20.63 -6.48
CA SER A 355 13.75 -21.52 -6.56
C SER A 355 14.99 -21.03 -5.81
N ASP A 356 15.03 -19.75 -5.41
CA ASP A 356 16.05 -19.24 -4.49
C ASP A 356 15.75 -19.66 -3.04
N VAL A 357 14.49 -19.99 -2.71
CA VAL A 357 14.04 -20.34 -1.35
C VAL A 357 13.90 -21.85 -1.18
N PHE A 358 13.26 -22.54 -2.12
CA PHE A 358 12.91 -23.96 -2.01
C PHE A 358 13.50 -24.81 -3.14
N LYS A 359 13.82 -26.08 -2.82
CA LYS A 359 14.29 -27.07 -3.79
C LYS A 359 13.15 -27.52 -4.68
N ALA A 360 13.37 -27.53 -5.99
CA ALA A 360 12.42 -28.10 -6.93
C ALA A 360 12.15 -29.59 -6.62
N GLY A 361 10.88 -29.98 -6.64
CA GLY A 361 10.46 -31.37 -6.42
C GLY A 361 10.61 -31.88 -4.99
N SER A 362 10.89 -31.03 -4.00
CA SER A 362 10.98 -31.47 -2.60
C SER A 362 9.63 -31.69 -1.91
N GLY A 363 8.52 -31.30 -2.55
CA GLY A 363 7.18 -31.30 -1.93
C GLY A 363 6.99 -30.15 -0.92
N TRP A 364 7.66 -29.03 -1.14
CA TRP A 364 7.59 -27.88 -0.24
C TRP A 364 6.22 -27.21 -0.28
N GLU A 365 5.54 -27.28 -1.42
CA GLU A 365 4.22 -26.70 -1.69
C GLU A 365 3.17 -27.29 -0.74
N ASP A 366 3.13 -28.62 -0.63
CA ASP A 366 2.20 -29.32 0.24
C ASP A 366 2.54 -29.06 1.71
N LYS A 367 3.84 -28.97 2.04
CA LYS A 367 4.27 -28.67 3.41
C LYS A 367 3.89 -27.25 3.83
N LEU A 368 4.08 -26.25 2.97
CA LEU A 368 3.66 -24.87 3.24
C LEU A 368 2.14 -24.78 3.34
N THR A 369 1.40 -25.45 2.47
CA THR A 369 -0.07 -25.48 2.53
C THR A 369 -0.56 -25.99 3.89
N GLU A 370 0.00 -27.11 4.37
CA GLU A 370 -0.31 -27.68 5.67
C GLU A 370 0.03 -26.72 6.83
N LEU A 371 1.21 -26.10 6.80
CA LEU A 371 1.66 -25.14 7.82
C LEU A 371 0.80 -23.87 7.83
N ALA A 372 0.45 -23.35 6.65
CA ALA A 372 -0.36 -22.15 6.52
C ALA A 372 -1.77 -22.35 7.05
N ILE A 373 -2.45 -23.45 6.69
CA ILE A 373 -3.78 -23.79 7.24
C ILE A 373 -3.75 -23.89 8.77
N ARG A 374 -2.72 -24.53 9.33
CA ARG A 374 -2.54 -24.60 10.79
C ARG A 374 -2.35 -23.22 11.41
N SER A 375 -1.52 -22.37 10.80
CA SER A 375 -1.29 -21.00 11.26
C SER A 375 -2.57 -20.17 11.24
N LEU A 376 -3.40 -20.30 10.20
CA LEU A 376 -4.67 -19.58 10.07
C LEU A 376 -5.69 -20.06 11.11
N ARG A 377 -5.90 -21.38 11.23
CA ARG A 377 -6.87 -21.96 12.19
C ARG A 377 -6.51 -21.73 13.65
N ALA A 378 -5.24 -21.47 13.94
CA ALA A 378 -4.76 -21.15 15.28
C ALA A 378 -5.06 -19.70 15.72
N GLN A 379 -5.47 -18.82 14.79
CA GLN A 379 -5.77 -17.42 15.10
C GLN A 379 -7.23 -17.29 15.58
N PRO A 380 -7.46 -16.85 16.84
CA PRO A 380 -8.82 -16.74 17.39
C PRO A 380 -9.72 -15.83 16.58
N ASP A 381 -9.19 -14.71 16.08
CA ASP A 381 -9.95 -13.69 15.35
C ASP A 381 -10.44 -14.17 13.97
N LEU A 382 -9.86 -15.26 13.45
CA LEU A 382 -10.23 -15.82 12.15
C LEU A 382 -11.25 -16.96 12.26
N GLN A 383 -11.46 -17.57 13.42
CA GLN A 383 -12.16 -18.86 13.52
C GLN A 383 -13.55 -18.87 12.89
N ASP A 384 -14.37 -17.86 13.18
CA ASP A 384 -15.73 -17.73 12.65
C ASP A 384 -15.77 -17.07 11.25
N MET A 385 -14.62 -16.62 10.74
CA MET A 385 -14.51 -15.89 9.46
C MET A 385 -13.88 -16.72 8.33
N LEU A 386 -13.14 -17.79 8.66
CA LEU A 386 -12.51 -18.67 7.69
C LEU A 386 -13.57 -19.37 6.83
N GLU A 387 -13.25 -19.54 5.55
CA GLU A 387 -14.08 -20.35 4.67
C GLU A 387 -13.96 -21.86 5.02
N GLU A 388 -14.97 -22.64 4.66
CA GLU A 388 -15.01 -24.08 5.00
C GLU A 388 -13.93 -24.89 4.25
N HIS A 389 -13.59 -24.48 3.02
CA HIS A 389 -12.73 -25.22 2.10
C HIS A 389 -11.56 -24.37 1.58
N ILE A 390 -10.67 -23.96 2.49
CA ILE A 390 -9.53 -23.08 2.17
C ILE A 390 -8.33 -23.77 1.52
N GLU A 391 -8.25 -25.12 1.47
CA GLU A 391 -7.04 -25.82 1.01
C GLU A 391 -6.56 -25.36 -0.38
N LYS A 392 -7.49 -25.18 -1.33
CA LYS A 392 -7.15 -24.78 -2.70
C LYS A 392 -6.59 -23.35 -2.73
N ALA A 393 -7.29 -22.40 -2.11
CA ALA A 393 -6.88 -21.00 -2.10
C ALA A 393 -5.56 -20.79 -1.33
N VAL A 394 -5.37 -21.54 -0.24
CA VAL A 394 -4.09 -21.57 0.47
C VAL A 394 -2.99 -22.09 -0.45
N LYS A 395 -3.22 -23.23 -1.13
CA LYS A 395 -2.21 -23.80 -2.03
C LYS A 395 -1.83 -22.86 -3.16
N GLU A 396 -2.79 -22.16 -3.76
CA GLU A 396 -2.54 -21.15 -4.79
C GLU A 396 -1.64 -20.02 -4.24
N SER A 397 -1.99 -19.46 -3.08
CA SER A 397 -1.25 -18.35 -2.46
C SER A 397 0.15 -18.77 -2.02
N VAL A 398 0.32 -19.89 -1.32
CA VAL A 398 1.65 -20.32 -0.84
C VAL A 398 2.62 -20.64 -1.98
N THR A 399 2.15 -20.86 -3.20
CA THR A 399 3.01 -21.07 -4.38
C THR A 399 3.37 -19.78 -5.12
N ASP A 400 2.75 -18.67 -4.78
CA ASP A 400 3.00 -17.36 -5.37
C ASP A 400 3.93 -16.55 -4.47
N ALA A 401 5.16 -16.32 -4.93
CA ALA A 401 6.15 -15.54 -4.19
C ALA A 401 5.74 -14.08 -3.98
N ALA A 402 4.80 -13.54 -4.77
CA ALA A 402 4.25 -12.20 -4.56
C ALA A 402 3.40 -12.11 -3.27
N THR A 403 3.10 -13.24 -2.61
CA THR A 403 2.41 -13.25 -1.32
C THR A 403 3.36 -13.40 -0.13
N TRP A 404 4.68 -13.46 -0.38
CA TRP A 404 5.67 -13.84 0.63
C TRP A 404 6.42 -12.62 1.18
N THR A 405 6.30 -12.39 2.48
CA THR A 405 7.27 -11.57 3.21
C THR A 405 8.33 -12.48 3.80
N VAL A 406 9.56 -12.40 3.28
CA VAL A 406 10.65 -13.34 3.60
C VAL A 406 11.67 -12.65 4.51
N THR A 407 11.61 -12.96 5.80
CA THR A 407 12.46 -12.31 6.82
C THR A 407 13.34 -13.30 7.54
N ARG A 408 14.31 -12.79 8.29
CA ARG A 408 15.22 -13.60 9.12
C ARG A 408 14.47 -14.58 10.03
N ASP A 409 13.34 -14.15 10.58
CA ASP A 409 12.64 -14.89 11.63
C ASP A 409 11.62 -15.88 11.06
N SER A 410 11.01 -15.54 9.91
CA SER A 410 9.95 -16.35 9.30
C SER A 410 9.71 -16.05 7.84
N LEU A 411 9.05 -17.00 7.18
CA LEU A 411 8.27 -16.79 5.96
C LEU A 411 6.83 -16.45 6.37
N THR A 412 6.35 -15.27 6.02
CA THR A 412 4.94 -14.90 6.17
C THR A 412 4.25 -14.95 4.82
N ILE A 413 3.06 -15.55 4.77
CA ILE A 413 2.20 -15.62 3.58
C ILE A 413 0.98 -14.73 3.83
N THR A 414 0.77 -13.72 3.00
CA THR A 414 -0.39 -12.83 3.07
C THR A 414 -1.47 -13.30 2.10
N PHE A 415 -2.68 -13.54 2.60
CA PHE A 415 -3.82 -13.95 1.78
C PHE A 415 -4.67 -12.73 1.43
N GLY A 416 -4.95 -12.53 0.14
CA GLY A 416 -5.79 -11.44 -0.33
C GLY A 416 -7.21 -11.49 0.26
N GLN A 417 -7.93 -10.36 0.18
CA GLN A 417 -9.32 -10.29 0.61
C GLN A 417 -10.16 -11.38 -0.05
N TYR A 418 -11.02 -12.04 0.72
CA TYR A 418 -11.86 -13.18 0.27
C TYR A 418 -11.12 -14.43 -0.18
N ALA A 419 -9.79 -14.50 -0.08
CA ALA A 419 -9.07 -15.70 -0.50
C ALA A 419 -9.32 -16.88 0.46
N VAL A 420 -9.34 -16.60 1.77
CA VAL A 420 -9.47 -17.64 2.81
C VAL A 420 -10.47 -17.30 3.93
N ALA A 421 -11.00 -16.07 3.94
CA ALA A 421 -11.90 -15.58 4.97
C ALA A 421 -12.80 -14.45 4.44
N ALA A 422 -13.90 -14.17 5.15
CA ALA A 422 -14.79 -13.05 4.86
C ALA A 422 -14.05 -11.69 4.87
N TYR A 423 -14.58 -10.68 4.15
CA TYR A 423 -14.00 -9.33 4.05
C TYR A 423 -13.58 -8.71 5.40
N ALA A 424 -14.37 -8.94 6.44
CA ALA A 424 -14.12 -8.39 7.78
C ALA A 424 -12.81 -8.89 8.41
N ALA A 425 -12.28 -10.03 7.94
CA ALA A 425 -10.98 -10.55 8.35
C ALA A 425 -9.79 -9.78 7.71
N GLY A 426 -10.06 -8.90 6.74
CA GLY A 426 -9.02 -8.17 6.01
C GLY A 426 -8.21 -9.09 5.11
N MET A 427 -6.88 -9.07 5.28
CA MET A 427 -5.93 -9.92 4.57
C MET A 427 -5.21 -10.79 5.61
N PRO A 428 -5.71 -12.01 5.88
CA PRO A 428 -5.10 -12.90 6.86
C PRO A 428 -3.64 -13.21 6.53
N GLU A 429 -2.83 -13.47 7.55
CA GLU A 429 -1.42 -13.84 7.39
C GLU A 429 -1.15 -15.22 8.02
N ALA A 430 -0.36 -16.05 7.35
CA ALA A 430 0.21 -17.27 7.94
C ALA A 430 1.71 -17.10 8.16
N LYS A 431 2.15 -17.21 9.42
CA LYS A 431 3.56 -17.09 9.79
C LYS A 431 4.19 -18.47 9.96
N ILE A 432 5.24 -18.75 9.19
CA ILE A 432 5.89 -20.05 9.11
C ILE A 432 7.34 -19.93 9.55
N ALA A 433 7.70 -20.66 10.61
CA ALA A 433 9.07 -20.71 11.11
C ALA A 433 10.00 -21.47 10.15
N TRP A 434 11.22 -20.98 9.96
CA TRP A 434 12.20 -21.60 9.07
C TRP A 434 12.54 -23.04 9.44
N ASP A 435 12.58 -23.37 10.73
CA ASP A 435 12.85 -24.73 11.21
C ASP A 435 11.81 -25.75 10.71
N ALA A 436 10.55 -25.34 10.53
CA ALA A 436 9.48 -26.21 10.05
C ALA A 436 9.62 -26.59 8.57
N VAL A 437 10.41 -25.83 7.81
CA VAL A 437 10.60 -25.99 6.35
C VAL A 437 12.06 -26.22 5.95
N ARG A 438 12.98 -26.28 6.92
CA ARG A 438 14.42 -26.48 6.71
C ARG A 438 14.79 -27.62 5.75
N PRO A 439 14.14 -28.82 5.80
CA PRO A 439 14.45 -29.91 4.87
C PRO A 439 14.16 -29.59 3.40
N TYR A 440 13.34 -28.57 3.12
CA TYR A 440 12.85 -28.19 1.80
C TYR A 440 13.62 -27.01 1.19
N LEU A 441 14.40 -26.29 1.99
CA LEU A 441 15.12 -25.09 1.56
C LEU A 441 16.16 -25.40 0.48
N ALA A 442 16.29 -24.49 -0.48
CA ALA A 442 17.37 -24.46 -1.44
C ALA A 442 18.72 -24.39 -0.71
N PRO A 443 19.81 -25.02 -1.23
CA PRO A 443 21.10 -25.06 -0.54
C PRO A 443 21.69 -23.68 -0.24
N GLU A 444 21.34 -22.69 -1.05
CA GLU A 444 21.83 -21.30 -0.95
C GLU A 444 21.00 -20.46 0.03
N MET A 445 19.81 -20.93 0.38
CA MET A 445 18.88 -20.22 1.23
C MET A 445 19.33 -20.29 2.69
N LYS A 446 19.75 -19.13 3.20
CA LYS A 446 20.24 -18.95 4.57
C LYS A 446 19.38 -17.91 5.29
N PRO A 447 18.38 -18.34 6.08
CA PRO A 447 17.48 -17.43 6.77
C PRO A 447 18.19 -16.34 7.58
N GLU A 448 19.33 -16.64 8.19
CA GLU A 448 20.15 -15.69 8.95
C GLU A 448 20.65 -14.49 8.13
N THR A 449 20.66 -14.60 6.79
CA THR A 449 21.08 -13.52 5.88
C THR A 449 19.94 -12.65 5.35
N LEU A 450 18.70 -13.01 5.66
CA LEU A 450 17.51 -12.27 5.27
C LEU A 450 17.35 -10.97 6.07
N PRO A 451 16.56 -10.01 5.56
CA PRO A 451 16.29 -8.78 6.26
C PRO A 451 15.40 -9.03 7.49
N VAL A 452 15.44 -8.09 8.43
CA VAL A 452 14.49 -8.03 9.54
C VAL A 452 13.35 -7.09 9.15
N LEU A 453 12.17 -7.29 9.75
CA LEU A 453 11.06 -6.38 9.55
C LEU A 453 11.43 -4.98 10.00
N VAL A 454 11.04 -3.99 9.20
CA VAL A 454 11.06 -2.59 9.60
C VAL A 454 10.01 -2.41 10.69
N ALA A 455 10.41 -1.77 11.78
CA ALA A 455 9.47 -1.44 12.85
C ALA A 455 8.36 -0.52 12.30
N LYS A 456 7.11 -0.95 12.42
CA LYS A 456 5.97 -0.09 12.09
C LYS A 456 6.00 1.14 13.02
N PRO A 457 5.74 2.36 12.51
CA PRO A 457 5.59 3.53 13.36
C PRO A 457 4.53 3.24 14.44
N GLU A 458 4.81 3.56 15.71
CA GLU A 458 3.79 3.46 16.74
C GLU A 458 2.62 4.39 16.38
N PRO A 459 1.36 3.92 16.50
CA PRO A 459 0.17 4.66 16.07
C PRO A 459 -0.06 5.98 16.80
#